data_AF-A0A959QDH3-F1
#
_entry.id   AF-A0A959QDH3-F1
#
_cell.length_a   1.000
_cell.length_b   1.000
_cell.length_c   1.000
_cell.angle_alpha   90.00
_cell.angle_beta   90.00
_cell.angle_gamma   90.00
#
_symmetry.space_group_name_H-M   'P 1'
#
loop_
_entity.id
_entity.type
_entity.pdbx_description
1 polymer ?
#
loop_
_entity_poly.entity_id
_entity_poly.type
_entity_poly.pdbx_seq_one_letter_code
_entity_poly.pdbx_strand_id
1 'polypeptide(L)'
;MDADSSIALLHYAMQNSAGTEIDNADLALELSKVFNDKRLCDSIAYWNRVSEQIYEGLSVERGLAEVLYQKAFEAFCLGDYKAALDYSLQGLGKMEDLQDEAGIALGYLRISRIFHFTYKMAQSAENGEKAGILFEKVADYPNAWDSWSFAGHGYRLDGDSIQAQYAFERGMEMAEKSGVSEIMGLAYNDLGAFYMEYNQYDSAMIYFRKALANCGDQNSRQKMVIQNGLGQVYLATGQYQACIDLLRDALKVVYASGEVFFLTELPEYMARSYAALGQYDSAYKYMEINSRFSDSLFTEDQDKALEEMQSKYESDRKDALIARQKSERIYGITLILAVCILAFMLYRRYLVKKRTNEILDQRNREKDFLLREIHHRVKNNLQILSSLLNLQSEYIKDENASNAIMEGRNRVQSMAFIHQQLYSHENVTGVDMRQYLTVLCDHLHDSFTDEKKYIDIVSDIRIGFVDVETAIPLGLIVNELITNSIKYAFKRRDQGTIKVSLWQNDHNQLVLVVVDDGEGTLSNGAKEGSSFGTDLIAILSKKLKGQISTDTSKGYSTRITFDRYQLLENMPT
;
A
#
# COMPACT_ATOMS: atom_id res chain seq x y z
N MET A 1 -25.07 7.97 -49.14
CA MET A 1 -25.78 9.22 -49.48
C MET A 1 -24.74 10.20 -49.95
N ASP A 2 -25.01 10.95 -51.01
CA ASP A 2 -24.11 12.04 -51.43
C ASP A 2 -24.10 13.14 -50.35
N ALA A 3 -22.96 13.80 -50.14
CA ALA A 3 -22.75 14.78 -49.06
C ALA A 3 -23.76 15.94 -49.12
N ASP A 4 -24.20 16.34 -50.31
CA ASP A 4 -25.26 17.34 -50.48
C ASP A 4 -26.63 16.87 -49.99
N SER A 5 -26.92 15.58 -50.11
CA SER A 5 -28.14 14.98 -49.57
C SER A 5 -28.08 14.93 -48.03
N SER A 6 -26.91 14.65 -47.46
CA SER A 6 -26.70 14.64 -46.00
C SER A 6 -26.82 16.05 -45.41
N ILE A 7 -26.21 17.07 -46.04
CA ILE A 7 -26.31 18.47 -45.61
C ILE A 7 -27.78 18.92 -45.64
N ALA A 8 -28.50 18.67 -46.74
CA ALA A 8 -29.90 19.05 -46.86
C ALA A 8 -30.79 18.37 -45.81
N LEU A 9 -30.52 17.09 -45.50
CA LEU A 9 -31.26 16.33 -44.49
C LEU A 9 -30.98 16.84 -43.08
N LEU A 10 -29.72 17.15 -42.76
CA LEU A 10 -29.29 17.68 -41.46
C LEU A 10 -29.81 19.11 -41.26
N HIS A 11 -29.78 19.97 -42.29
CA HIS A 11 -30.40 21.30 -42.26
C HIS A 11 -31.91 21.23 -42.05
N TYR A 12 -32.58 20.30 -42.76
CA TYR A 12 -34.02 20.08 -42.60
C TYR A 12 -34.37 19.54 -41.20
N ALA A 13 -33.54 18.63 -40.66
CA ALA A 13 -33.68 18.12 -39.30
C ALA A 13 -33.48 19.23 -38.25
N MET A 14 -32.54 20.15 -38.46
CA MET A 14 -32.33 21.31 -37.58
C MET A 14 -33.50 22.29 -37.60
N GLN A 15 -34.04 22.60 -38.79
CA GLN A 15 -35.15 23.53 -38.94
C GLN A 15 -36.48 22.98 -38.41
N ASN A 16 -36.62 21.66 -38.34
CA ASN A 16 -37.83 20.96 -37.88
C ASN A 16 -37.61 20.19 -36.58
N SER A 17 -36.50 20.42 -35.85
CA SER A 17 -36.22 19.67 -34.64
C SER A 17 -37.24 20.04 -33.56
N ALA A 18 -37.92 19.03 -33.03
CA ALA A 18 -38.62 19.07 -31.75
C ALA A 18 -37.75 18.45 -30.64
N GLY A 19 -36.45 18.28 -30.90
CA GLY A 19 -35.47 17.66 -30.02
C GLY A 19 -35.05 18.57 -28.87
N THR A 20 -34.30 18.01 -27.93
CA THR A 20 -33.69 18.75 -26.82
C THR A 20 -32.62 19.72 -27.33
N GLU A 21 -32.26 20.74 -26.53
CA GLU A 21 -31.17 21.65 -26.91
C GLU A 21 -29.84 20.91 -27.15
N ILE A 22 -29.61 19.77 -26.48
CA ILE A 22 -28.47 18.88 -26.71
C ILE A 22 -28.51 18.27 -28.11
N ASP A 23 -29.66 17.77 -28.57
CA ASP A 23 -29.81 17.18 -29.91
C ASP A 23 -29.48 18.21 -31.01
N ASN A 24 -29.79 19.49 -30.77
CA ASN A 24 -29.44 20.57 -31.68
C ASN A 24 -27.93 20.87 -31.70
N ALA A 25 -27.25 20.75 -30.55
CA ALA A 25 -25.81 20.91 -30.46
C ALA A 25 -25.05 19.77 -31.16
N ASP A 26 -25.52 18.53 -30.97
CA ASP A 26 -25.01 17.34 -31.67
C ASP A 26 -25.18 17.46 -33.19
N LEU A 27 -26.37 17.92 -33.63
CA LEU A 27 -26.66 18.10 -35.04
C LEU A 27 -25.82 19.21 -35.68
N ALA A 28 -25.57 20.31 -34.96
CA ALA A 28 -24.63 21.35 -35.39
C ALA A 28 -23.19 20.82 -35.48
N LEU A 29 -22.77 19.98 -34.54
CA LEU A 29 -21.44 19.37 -34.56
C LEU A 29 -21.28 18.40 -35.74
N GLU A 30 -22.30 17.60 -36.05
CA GLU A 30 -22.31 16.73 -37.23
C GLU A 30 -22.30 17.53 -38.54
N LEU A 31 -23.03 18.65 -38.62
CA LEU A 31 -22.94 19.55 -39.77
C LEU A 31 -21.51 20.06 -39.98
N SER A 32 -20.82 20.47 -38.90
CA SER A 32 -19.40 20.85 -38.97
C SER A 32 -18.52 19.75 -39.57
N LYS A 33 -18.70 18.49 -39.11
CA LYS A 33 -17.98 17.32 -39.66
C LYS A 33 -18.26 17.08 -41.14
N VAL A 34 -19.49 17.28 -41.62
CA VAL A 34 -19.82 17.11 -43.04
C VAL A 34 -19.26 18.25 -43.90
N PHE A 35 -19.25 19.49 -43.39
CA PHE A 35 -18.64 20.62 -44.10
C PHE A 35 -17.11 20.53 -44.17
N ASN A 36 -16.46 19.81 -43.23
CA ASN A 36 -15.05 19.45 -43.28
C ASN A 36 -14.70 18.66 -44.54
N ASP A 37 -15.51 17.67 -44.92
CA ASP A 37 -15.28 16.87 -46.12
C ASP A 37 -15.33 17.71 -47.40
N LYS A 38 -16.02 18.86 -47.36
CA LYS A 38 -16.10 19.83 -48.46
C LYS A 38 -15.10 20.98 -48.37
N ARG A 39 -14.27 21.04 -47.33
CA ARG A 39 -13.30 22.12 -47.06
C ARG A 39 -13.92 23.52 -47.01
N LEU A 40 -15.14 23.64 -46.50
CA LEU A 40 -15.85 24.92 -46.36
C LEU A 40 -15.59 25.56 -44.99
N CYS A 41 -14.40 26.12 -44.78
CA CYS A 41 -13.90 26.62 -43.49
C CYS A 41 -14.87 27.58 -42.77
N ASP A 42 -15.49 28.51 -43.49
CA ASP A 42 -16.44 29.46 -42.89
C ASP A 42 -17.69 28.76 -42.31
N SER A 43 -18.14 27.68 -42.96
CA SER A 43 -19.28 26.90 -42.49
C SER A 43 -18.90 26.04 -41.28
N ILE A 44 -17.69 25.47 -41.27
CA ILE A 44 -17.14 24.70 -40.15
C ILE A 44 -17.05 25.60 -38.90
N ALA A 45 -16.44 26.78 -39.04
CA ALA A 45 -16.30 27.74 -37.95
C ALA A 45 -17.64 28.18 -37.37
N TYR A 46 -18.63 28.40 -38.25
CA TYR A 46 -19.99 28.77 -37.84
C TYR A 46 -20.65 27.65 -37.01
N TRP A 47 -20.65 26.42 -37.53
CA TRP A 47 -21.30 25.29 -36.87
C TRP A 47 -20.61 24.85 -35.58
N ASN A 48 -19.27 24.94 -35.53
CA ASN A 48 -18.51 24.77 -34.30
C ASN A 48 -18.94 25.78 -33.23
N ARG A 49 -19.09 27.06 -33.59
CA ARG A 49 -19.52 28.11 -32.65
C ARG A 49 -20.95 27.92 -32.15
N VAL A 50 -21.86 27.51 -33.04
CA VAL A 50 -23.26 27.21 -32.66
C VAL A 50 -23.30 26.05 -31.67
N SER A 51 -22.58 24.96 -31.95
CA SER A 51 -22.51 23.79 -31.06
C SER A 51 -21.88 24.15 -29.70
N GLU A 52 -20.78 24.91 -29.72
CA GLU A 52 -20.08 25.38 -28.50
C GLU A 52 -20.99 26.19 -27.58
N GLN A 53 -21.68 27.20 -28.11
CA GLN A 53 -22.55 28.07 -27.31
C GLN A 53 -23.65 27.28 -26.58
N ILE A 54 -24.21 26.27 -27.25
CA ILE A 54 -25.24 25.41 -26.65
C ILE A 54 -24.63 24.52 -25.57
N TYR A 55 -23.48 23.89 -25.84
CA TYR A 55 -22.80 23.05 -24.84
C TYR A 55 -22.29 23.83 -23.63
N GLU A 56 -21.82 25.07 -23.80
CA GLU A 56 -21.45 25.96 -22.71
C GLU A 56 -22.68 26.32 -21.86
N GLY A 57 -23.79 26.68 -22.51
CA GLY A 57 -25.04 27.01 -21.84
C GLY A 57 -25.61 25.83 -21.02
N LEU A 58 -25.38 24.61 -21.48
CA LEU A 58 -25.84 23.37 -20.84
C LEU A 58 -24.77 22.70 -19.96
N SER A 59 -23.55 23.24 -19.91
CA SER A 59 -22.41 22.68 -19.16
C SER A 59 -22.10 21.21 -19.53
N VAL A 60 -22.16 20.86 -20.82
CA VAL A 60 -21.89 19.50 -21.32
C VAL A 60 -20.42 19.37 -21.71
N GLU A 61 -19.58 18.98 -20.75
CA GLU A 61 -18.11 18.92 -20.91
C GLU A 61 -17.63 18.01 -22.07
N ARG A 62 -18.30 16.87 -22.28
CA ARG A 62 -17.98 15.95 -23.39
C ARG A 62 -18.19 16.62 -24.75
N GLY A 63 -19.31 17.32 -24.92
CA GLY A 63 -19.62 18.06 -26.14
C GLY A 63 -18.61 19.19 -26.41
N LEU A 64 -18.20 19.93 -25.38
CA LEU A 64 -17.15 20.94 -25.48
C LEU A 64 -15.81 20.35 -25.92
N ALA A 65 -15.44 19.18 -25.40
CA ALA A 65 -14.24 18.48 -25.81
C ALA A 65 -14.29 18.05 -27.30
N GLU A 66 -15.44 17.59 -27.79
CA GLU A 66 -15.62 17.26 -29.20
C GLU A 66 -15.54 18.51 -30.11
N VAL A 67 -16.10 19.65 -29.69
CA VAL A 67 -15.94 20.93 -30.42
C VAL A 67 -14.47 21.31 -30.51
N LEU A 68 -13.70 21.17 -29.42
CA LEU A 68 -12.27 21.45 -29.42
C LEU A 68 -11.53 20.59 -30.45
N TYR A 69 -11.87 19.31 -30.58
CA TYR A 69 -11.29 18.46 -31.63
C TYR A 69 -11.69 18.89 -33.06
N GLN A 70 -12.89 19.43 -33.26
CA GLN A 70 -13.26 19.98 -34.57
C GLN A 70 -12.50 21.27 -34.89
N LYS A 71 -12.34 22.17 -33.91
CA LYS A 71 -11.49 23.37 -34.06
C LYS A 71 -10.03 23.00 -34.32
N ALA A 72 -9.54 21.95 -33.68
CA ALA A 72 -8.20 21.43 -33.93
C ALA A 72 -8.03 20.96 -35.39
N PHE A 73 -9.03 20.24 -35.91
CA PHE A 73 -9.01 19.78 -37.30
C PHE A 73 -9.13 20.94 -38.30
N GLU A 74 -10.00 21.93 -38.02
CA GLU A 74 -10.11 23.15 -38.81
C GLU A 74 -8.78 23.90 -38.89
N ALA A 75 -8.14 24.15 -37.75
CA ALA A 75 -6.84 24.79 -37.67
C ALA A 75 -5.75 23.99 -38.43
N PHE A 76 -5.79 22.66 -38.33
CA PHE A 76 -4.90 21.78 -39.09
C PHE A 76 -5.10 21.93 -40.60
N CYS A 77 -6.34 21.99 -41.08
CA CYS A 77 -6.64 22.21 -42.50
C CYS A 77 -6.20 23.58 -43.01
N LEU A 78 -6.19 24.59 -42.14
CA LEU A 78 -5.67 25.93 -42.43
C LEU A 78 -4.14 26.04 -42.32
N GLY A 79 -3.46 24.96 -41.90
CA GLY A 79 -2.01 24.93 -41.70
C GLY A 79 -1.53 25.58 -40.40
N ASP A 80 -2.43 26.02 -39.51
CA ASP A 80 -2.08 26.49 -38.17
C ASP A 80 -1.90 25.30 -37.22
N TYR A 81 -0.77 24.61 -37.37
CA TYR A 81 -0.43 23.44 -36.55
C TYR A 81 -0.29 23.77 -35.06
N LYS A 82 -0.03 25.04 -34.71
CA LYS A 82 0.08 25.47 -33.31
C LYS A 82 -1.30 25.53 -32.66
N ALA A 83 -2.26 26.20 -33.29
CA ALA A 83 -3.64 26.23 -32.81
C ALA A 83 -4.26 24.83 -32.82
N ALA A 84 -3.97 24.03 -33.86
CA ALA A 84 -4.43 22.64 -33.94
C ALA A 84 -3.95 21.79 -32.74
N LEU A 85 -2.68 21.93 -32.37
CA LEU A 85 -2.11 21.21 -31.22
C LEU A 85 -2.71 21.68 -29.89
N ASP A 86 -2.87 22.98 -29.72
CA ASP A 86 -3.45 23.56 -28.50
C ASP A 86 -4.88 23.08 -28.28
N TYR A 87 -5.74 23.18 -29.30
CA TYR A 87 -7.11 22.67 -29.23
C TYR A 87 -7.16 21.14 -29.00
N SER A 88 -6.26 20.36 -29.61
CA SER A 88 -6.18 18.91 -29.39
C SER A 88 -5.80 18.57 -27.95
N LEU A 89 -4.87 19.30 -27.34
CA LEU A 89 -4.46 19.09 -25.96
C LEU A 89 -5.54 19.51 -24.96
N GLN A 90 -6.24 20.62 -25.21
CA GLN A 90 -7.38 21.04 -24.39
C GLN A 90 -8.52 20.01 -24.43
N GLY A 91 -8.87 19.52 -25.62
CA GLY A 91 -9.87 18.46 -25.77
C GLY A 91 -9.44 17.17 -25.09
N LEU A 92 -8.17 16.77 -25.23
CA LEU A 92 -7.59 15.60 -24.56
C LEU A 92 -7.70 15.70 -23.04
N GLY A 93 -7.31 16.83 -22.44
CA GLY A 93 -7.40 17.02 -20.99
C GLY A 93 -8.84 16.87 -20.47
N LYS A 94 -9.83 17.41 -21.19
CA LYS A 94 -11.25 17.23 -20.85
C LYS A 94 -11.69 15.77 -20.96
N MET A 95 -11.28 15.05 -22.01
CA MET A 95 -11.62 13.64 -22.18
C MET A 95 -10.93 12.75 -21.13
N GLU A 96 -9.72 13.10 -20.68
CA GLU A 96 -9.02 12.45 -19.56
C GLU A 96 -9.75 12.65 -18.23
N ASP A 97 -10.20 13.88 -17.94
CA ASP A 97 -11.00 14.19 -16.75
C ASP A 97 -12.32 13.40 -16.73
N LEU A 98 -12.92 13.20 -17.91
CA LEU A 98 -14.14 12.41 -18.10
C LEU A 98 -13.90 10.89 -18.14
N GLN A 99 -12.64 10.45 -18.23
CA GLN A 99 -12.26 9.05 -18.45
C GLN A 99 -12.91 8.43 -19.72
N ASP A 100 -13.14 9.26 -20.75
CA ASP A 100 -13.71 8.81 -22.03
C ASP A 100 -12.59 8.23 -22.92
N GLU A 101 -12.46 6.90 -22.92
CA GLU A 101 -11.39 6.21 -23.66
C GLU A 101 -11.41 6.48 -25.17
N ALA A 102 -12.60 6.63 -25.77
CA ALA A 102 -12.74 6.92 -27.20
C ALA A 102 -12.35 8.38 -27.49
N GLY A 103 -12.75 9.31 -26.62
CA GLY A 103 -12.34 10.71 -26.69
C GLY A 103 -10.82 10.89 -26.55
N ILE A 104 -10.22 10.21 -25.57
CA ILE A 104 -8.77 10.21 -25.34
C ILE A 104 -8.02 9.67 -26.56
N ALA A 105 -8.49 8.56 -27.15
CA ALA A 105 -7.91 7.98 -28.35
C ALA A 105 -7.91 8.97 -29.53
N LEU A 106 -9.04 9.67 -29.73
CA LEU A 106 -9.17 10.69 -30.77
C LEU A 106 -8.20 11.85 -30.54
N GLY A 107 -8.02 12.31 -29.30
CA GLY A 107 -7.03 13.32 -28.96
C GLY A 107 -5.62 12.91 -29.38
N TYR A 108 -5.19 11.68 -29.04
CA TYR A 108 -3.88 11.16 -29.44
C TYR A 108 -3.73 11.05 -30.96
N LEU A 109 -4.76 10.61 -31.69
CA LEU A 109 -4.73 10.54 -33.15
C LEU A 109 -4.56 11.93 -33.80
N ARG A 110 -5.28 12.94 -33.31
CA ARG A 110 -5.13 14.33 -33.81
C ARG A 110 -3.71 14.85 -33.58
N ILE A 111 -3.16 14.64 -32.38
CA ILE A 111 -1.79 15.02 -32.03
C ILE A 111 -0.77 14.28 -32.91
N SER A 112 -0.95 12.98 -33.11
CA SER A 112 -0.11 12.17 -33.99
C SER A 112 -0.05 12.74 -35.41
N ARG A 113 -1.23 13.03 -35.99
CA ARG A 113 -1.33 13.65 -37.32
C ARG A 113 -0.62 15.00 -37.38
N ILE A 114 -0.81 15.88 -36.39
CA ILE A 114 -0.11 17.18 -36.35
C ILE A 114 1.41 16.97 -36.32
N PHE A 115 1.90 16.03 -35.52
CA PHE A 115 3.32 15.71 -35.45
C PHE A 115 3.87 15.11 -36.74
N HIS A 116 3.09 14.29 -37.45
CA HIS A 116 3.46 13.78 -38.77
C HIS A 116 3.74 14.94 -39.75
N PHE A 117 2.80 15.87 -39.88
CA PHE A 117 2.91 16.99 -40.83
C PHE A 117 3.88 18.10 -40.37
N THR A 118 4.31 18.07 -39.11
CA THR A 118 5.36 18.94 -38.57
C THR A 118 6.72 18.26 -38.46
N TYR A 119 6.89 17.13 -39.13
CA TYR A 119 8.13 16.35 -39.22
C TYR A 119 8.68 15.82 -37.88
N LYS A 120 7.80 15.66 -36.89
CA LYS A 120 8.11 15.14 -35.55
C LYS A 120 7.82 13.64 -35.47
N MET A 121 8.63 12.85 -36.18
CA MET A 121 8.33 11.44 -36.48
C MET A 121 8.21 10.54 -35.26
N ALA A 122 9.16 10.61 -34.32
CA ALA A 122 9.08 9.84 -33.07
C ALA A 122 7.82 10.14 -32.24
N GLN A 123 7.41 11.41 -32.18
CA GLN A 123 6.22 11.84 -31.43
C GLN A 123 4.93 11.48 -32.17
N SER A 124 4.93 11.58 -33.51
CA SER A 124 3.86 11.03 -34.34
C SER A 124 3.67 9.54 -34.06
N ALA A 125 4.78 8.80 -34.01
CA ALA A 125 4.78 7.36 -33.76
C ALA A 125 4.17 7.01 -32.40
N GLU A 126 4.70 7.62 -31.33
CA GLU A 126 4.26 7.38 -29.95
C GLU A 126 2.77 7.69 -29.75
N ASN A 127 2.29 8.82 -30.28
CA ASN A 127 0.88 9.20 -30.12
C ASN A 127 -0.03 8.34 -31.00
N GLY A 128 0.44 7.93 -32.19
CA GLY A 128 -0.31 7.01 -33.07
C GLY A 128 -0.47 5.63 -32.43
N GLU A 129 0.57 5.08 -31.81
CA GLU A 129 0.50 3.81 -31.08
C GLU A 129 -0.48 3.88 -29.91
N LYS A 130 -0.41 4.94 -29.08
CA LYS A 130 -1.36 5.16 -27.97
C LYS A 130 -2.80 5.21 -28.45
N ALA A 131 -3.06 5.96 -29.52
CA ALA A 131 -4.39 6.05 -30.12
C ALA A 131 -4.87 4.69 -30.66
N GLY A 132 -4.00 3.97 -31.39
CA GLY A 132 -4.31 2.65 -31.95
C GLY A 132 -4.73 1.65 -30.88
N ILE A 133 -3.95 1.53 -29.80
CA ILE A 133 -4.26 0.63 -28.68
C ILE A 133 -5.62 0.94 -28.04
N LEU A 134 -5.94 2.23 -27.86
CA LEU A 134 -7.21 2.64 -27.26
C LEU A 134 -8.39 2.41 -28.21
N PHE A 135 -8.26 2.76 -29.49
CA PHE A 135 -9.30 2.52 -30.49
C PHE A 135 -9.61 1.04 -30.69
N GLU A 136 -8.60 0.18 -30.60
CA GLU A 136 -8.78 -1.27 -30.58
C GLU A 136 -9.63 -1.74 -29.41
N LYS A 137 -9.38 -1.18 -28.22
CA LYS A 137 -10.10 -1.53 -26.99
C LYS A 137 -11.58 -1.15 -27.08
N VAL A 138 -11.89 0.00 -27.68
CA VAL A 138 -13.28 0.47 -27.89
C VAL A 138 -13.91 -0.05 -29.18
N ALA A 139 -13.21 -0.93 -29.92
CA ALA A 139 -13.65 -1.53 -31.18
C ALA A 139 -13.97 -0.52 -32.32
N ASP A 140 -13.31 0.64 -32.32
CA ASP A 140 -13.36 1.61 -33.42
C ASP A 140 -12.22 1.31 -34.41
N TYR A 141 -12.42 0.26 -35.22
CA TYR A 141 -11.39 -0.25 -36.12
C TYR A 141 -10.94 0.72 -37.22
N PRO A 142 -11.82 1.56 -37.82
CA PRO A 142 -11.39 2.60 -38.75
C PRO A 142 -10.36 3.58 -38.16
N ASN A 143 -10.64 4.14 -36.98
CA ASN A 143 -9.72 5.06 -36.33
C ASN A 143 -8.49 4.33 -35.75
N ALA A 144 -8.63 3.06 -35.37
CA ALA A 144 -7.49 2.23 -34.99
C ALA A 144 -6.52 2.03 -36.15
N TRP A 145 -7.02 1.72 -37.36
CA TRP A 145 -6.18 1.63 -38.56
C TRP A 145 -5.45 2.96 -38.83
N ASP A 146 -6.17 4.09 -38.83
CA ASP A 146 -5.57 5.40 -39.12
C ASP A 146 -4.45 5.73 -38.12
N SER A 147 -4.68 5.42 -36.84
CA SER A 147 -3.69 5.60 -35.77
C SER A 147 -2.44 4.74 -35.97
N TRP A 148 -2.62 3.45 -36.31
CA TRP A 148 -1.52 2.55 -36.60
C TRP A 148 -0.78 2.91 -37.90
N SER A 149 -1.47 3.46 -38.90
CA SER A 149 -0.86 3.98 -40.12
C SER A 149 0.08 5.16 -39.82
N PHE A 150 -0.39 6.15 -39.04
CA PHE A 150 0.47 7.26 -38.58
C PHE A 150 1.63 6.77 -37.70
N ALA A 151 1.40 5.75 -36.88
CA ALA A 151 2.46 5.13 -36.09
C ALA A 151 3.54 4.50 -36.99
N GLY A 152 3.11 3.69 -37.97
CA GLY A 152 3.99 3.02 -38.93
C GLY A 152 4.79 4.00 -39.78
N HIS A 153 4.17 5.05 -40.30
CA HIS A 153 4.89 6.10 -41.03
C HIS A 153 5.87 6.87 -40.13
N GLY A 154 5.51 7.11 -38.87
CA GLY A 154 6.39 7.73 -37.88
C GLY A 154 7.64 6.89 -37.61
N TYR A 155 7.48 5.61 -37.25
CA TYR A 155 8.62 4.71 -37.01
C TYR A 155 9.50 4.53 -38.24
N ARG A 156 8.88 4.41 -39.43
CA ARG A 156 9.58 4.27 -40.71
C ARG A 156 10.51 5.45 -40.97
N LEU A 157 10.01 6.67 -40.80
CA LEU A 157 10.79 7.89 -41.01
C LEU A 157 11.78 8.19 -39.88
N ASP A 158 11.56 7.66 -38.68
CA ASP A 158 12.52 7.69 -37.57
C ASP A 158 13.65 6.64 -37.73
N GLY A 159 13.47 5.68 -38.65
CA GLY A 159 14.45 4.64 -38.98
C GLY A 159 14.26 3.31 -38.24
N ASP A 160 13.19 3.15 -37.45
CA ASP A 160 12.86 1.91 -36.77
C ASP A 160 11.98 1.01 -37.66
N SER A 161 12.66 0.21 -38.50
CA SER A 161 12.01 -0.67 -39.46
C SER A 161 11.15 -1.77 -38.82
N ILE A 162 11.52 -2.22 -37.62
CA ILE A 162 10.83 -3.31 -36.92
C ILE A 162 9.50 -2.79 -36.37
N GLN A 163 9.52 -1.64 -35.71
CA GLN A 163 8.30 -1.03 -35.19
C GLN A 163 7.39 -0.53 -36.31
N ALA A 164 7.97 -0.03 -37.41
CA ALA A 164 7.20 0.32 -38.60
C ALA A 164 6.44 -0.88 -39.17
N GLN A 165 7.12 -2.03 -39.35
CA GLN A 165 6.48 -3.24 -39.84
C GLN A 165 5.36 -3.70 -38.90
N TYR A 166 5.64 -3.74 -37.59
CA TYR A 166 4.64 -4.11 -36.58
C TYR A 166 3.40 -3.22 -36.65
N ALA A 167 3.58 -1.89 -36.71
CA ALA A 167 2.48 -0.94 -36.78
C ALA A 167 1.65 -1.11 -38.06
N PHE A 168 2.29 -1.30 -39.23
CA PHE A 168 1.55 -1.54 -40.48
C PHE A 168 0.81 -2.88 -40.49
N GLU A 169 1.38 -3.95 -39.92
CA GLU A 169 0.70 -5.25 -39.77
C GLU A 169 -0.51 -5.15 -38.83
N ARG A 170 -0.38 -4.42 -37.72
CA ARG A 170 -1.50 -4.14 -36.82
C ARG A 170 -2.57 -3.28 -37.47
N GLY A 171 -2.17 -2.24 -38.20
CA GLY A 171 -3.07 -1.43 -39.02
C GLY A 171 -3.85 -2.28 -40.02
N MET A 172 -3.19 -3.23 -40.70
CA MET A 172 -3.84 -4.16 -41.62
C MET A 172 -4.89 -5.05 -40.92
N GLU A 173 -4.58 -5.58 -39.74
CA GLU A 173 -5.54 -6.35 -38.95
C GLU A 173 -6.78 -5.49 -38.58
N MET A 174 -6.59 -4.21 -38.23
CA MET A 174 -7.70 -3.30 -37.95
C MET A 174 -8.51 -2.98 -39.20
N ALA A 175 -7.86 -2.80 -40.35
CA ALA A 175 -8.53 -2.63 -41.62
C ALA A 175 -9.41 -3.84 -41.96
N GLU A 176 -8.92 -5.07 -41.75
CA GLU A 176 -9.71 -6.30 -41.94
C GLU A 176 -10.92 -6.37 -41.01
N LYS A 177 -10.75 -6.04 -39.72
CA LYS A 177 -11.84 -6.00 -38.73
C LYS A 177 -12.88 -4.93 -39.04
N SER A 178 -12.48 -3.82 -39.65
CA SER A 178 -13.41 -2.75 -40.05
C SER A 178 -14.42 -3.22 -41.10
N GLY A 179 -14.06 -4.18 -41.96
CA GLY A 179 -14.86 -4.63 -43.09
C GLY A 179 -15.04 -3.56 -44.20
N VAL A 180 -14.35 -2.42 -44.10
CA VAL A 180 -14.46 -1.32 -45.07
C VAL A 180 -13.41 -1.50 -46.17
N SER A 181 -13.87 -1.76 -47.40
CA SER A 181 -12.99 -1.98 -48.56
C SER A 181 -12.01 -0.82 -48.79
N GLU A 182 -12.46 0.43 -48.62
CA GLU A 182 -11.60 1.60 -48.79
C GLU A 182 -10.42 1.61 -47.82
N ILE A 183 -10.67 1.29 -46.54
CA ILE A 183 -9.67 1.21 -45.48
C ILE A 183 -8.69 0.06 -45.75
N MET A 184 -9.18 -1.10 -46.19
CA MET A 184 -8.30 -2.19 -46.64
C MET A 184 -7.41 -1.77 -47.81
N GLY A 185 -7.95 -0.98 -48.75
CA GLY A 185 -7.18 -0.39 -49.84
C GLY A 185 -6.04 0.50 -49.36
N LEU A 186 -6.29 1.35 -48.36
CA LEU A 186 -5.27 2.20 -47.73
C LEU A 186 -4.22 1.38 -46.96
N ALA A 187 -4.64 0.40 -46.15
CA ALA A 187 -3.71 -0.46 -45.41
C ALA A 187 -2.79 -1.27 -46.33
N TYR A 188 -3.33 -1.80 -47.44
CA TYR A 188 -2.49 -2.46 -48.45
C TYR A 188 -1.53 -1.49 -49.16
N ASN A 189 -1.93 -0.23 -49.34
CA ASN A 189 -1.04 0.78 -49.88
C ASN A 189 0.14 1.07 -48.92
N ASP A 190 -0.12 1.18 -47.63
CA ASP A 190 0.91 1.43 -46.61
C ASP A 190 1.93 0.28 -46.54
N LEU A 191 1.45 -0.96 -46.53
CA LEU A 191 2.31 -2.15 -46.62
C LEU A 191 3.09 -2.19 -47.95
N GLY A 192 2.44 -1.84 -49.06
CA GLY A 192 3.08 -1.76 -50.38
C GLY A 192 4.24 -0.77 -50.39
N ALA A 193 4.02 0.44 -49.84
CA ALA A 193 5.03 1.48 -49.72
C ALA A 193 6.18 1.05 -48.79
N PHE A 194 5.86 0.42 -47.64
CA PHE A 194 6.87 -0.12 -46.73
C PHE A 194 7.77 -1.13 -47.44
N TYR A 195 7.21 -2.15 -48.10
CA TYR A 195 8.02 -3.15 -48.80
C TYR A 195 8.83 -2.56 -49.96
N MET A 196 8.30 -1.52 -50.62
CA MET A 196 9.01 -0.84 -51.69
C MET A 196 10.29 -0.16 -51.19
N GLU A 197 10.24 0.51 -50.03
CA GLU A 197 11.40 1.18 -49.41
C GLU A 197 12.52 0.20 -49.05
N TYR A 198 12.17 -1.01 -48.60
CA TYR A 198 13.14 -2.08 -48.31
C TYR A 198 13.49 -2.95 -49.53
N ASN A 199 13.20 -2.46 -50.75
CA ASN A 199 13.51 -3.11 -52.03
C ASN A 199 12.89 -4.51 -52.20
N GLN A 200 11.79 -4.81 -51.49
CA GLN A 200 11.05 -6.07 -51.62
C GLN A 200 9.97 -5.93 -52.70
N TYR A 201 10.41 -5.80 -53.95
CA TYR A 201 9.56 -5.43 -55.09
C TYR A 201 8.40 -6.38 -55.36
N ASP A 202 8.60 -7.70 -55.18
CA ASP A 202 7.54 -8.69 -55.40
C ASP A 202 6.40 -8.53 -54.37
N SER A 203 6.75 -8.34 -53.10
CA SER A 203 5.78 -8.06 -52.03
C SER A 203 5.07 -6.74 -52.27
N ALA A 204 5.81 -5.67 -52.58
CA ALA A 204 5.24 -4.36 -52.87
C ALA A 204 4.23 -4.43 -54.03
N MET A 205 4.57 -5.13 -55.11
CA MET A 205 3.69 -5.33 -56.27
C MET A 205 2.38 -6.05 -55.87
N ILE A 206 2.45 -7.09 -55.04
CA ILE A 206 1.26 -7.81 -54.57
C ILE A 206 0.36 -6.88 -53.77
N TYR A 207 0.93 -6.14 -52.82
CA TYR A 207 0.17 -5.28 -51.92
C TYR A 207 -0.44 -4.09 -52.66
N PHE A 208 0.29 -3.41 -53.54
CA PHE A 208 -0.30 -2.34 -54.34
C PHE A 208 -1.40 -2.82 -55.29
N ARG A 209 -1.30 -4.04 -55.84
CA ARG A 209 -2.40 -4.62 -56.65
C ARG A 209 -3.64 -4.91 -55.80
N LYS A 210 -3.46 -5.41 -54.57
CA LYS A 210 -4.56 -5.57 -53.62
C LYS A 210 -5.16 -4.21 -53.25
N ALA A 211 -4.33 -3.19 -53.03
CA ALA A 211 -4.78 -1.83 -52.77
C ALA A 211 -5.66 -1.30 -53.91
N LEU A 212 -5.20 -1.47 -55.16
CA LEU A 212 -5.93 -1.04 -56.35
C LEU A 212 -7.27 -1.78 -56.51
N ALA A 213 -7.32 -3.08 -56.19
CA ALA A 213 -8.54 -3.89 -56.28
C ALA A 213 -9.60 -3.51 -55.23
N ASN A 214 -9.18 -2.91 -54.10
CA ASN A 214 -10.06 -2.48 -53.02
C ASN A 214 -10.38 -0.97 -53.07
N CYS A 215 -9.80 -0.25 -54.03
CA CYS A 215 -10.08 1.15 -54.29
C CYS A 215 -11.35 1.28 -55.16
N GLY A 216 -12.36 1.99 -54.67
CA GLY A 216 -13.60 2.19 -55.41
C GLY A 216 -13.42 3.06 -56.67
N ASP A 217 -14.22 2.84 -57.70
CA ASP A 217 -14.10 3.52 -59.01
C ASP A 217 -14.21 5.05 -58.93
N GLN A 218 -14.87 5.59 -57.90
CA GLN A 218 -15.01 7.04 -57.69
C GLN A 218 -13.80 7.67 -57.00
N ASN A 219 -12.90 6.89 -56.37
CA ASN A 219 -11.79 7.42 -55.57
C ASN A 219 -10.53 7.66 -56.42
N SER A 220 -10.66 8.57 -57.38
CA SER A 220 -9.60 8.86 -58.37
C SER A 220 -8.27 9.28 -57.72
N ARG A 221 -8.32 9.97 -56.57
CA ARG A 221 -7.14 10.41 -55.81
C ARG A 221 -6.40 9.23 -55.19
N GLN A 222 -7.10 8.36 -54.46
CA GLN A 222 -6.48 7.17 -53.85
C GLN A 222 -5.89 6.25 -54.92
N LYS A 223 -6.62 6.07 -56.04
CA LYS A 223 -6.13 5.32 -57.20
C LYS A 223 -4.82 5.87 -57.75
N MET A 224 -4.71 7.19 -57.89
CA MET A 224 -3.49 7.87 -58.35
C MET A 224 -2.31 7.63 -57.39
N VAL A 225 -2.51 7.67 -56.07
CA VAL A 225 -1.46 7.39 -55.07
C VAL A 225 -0.94 5.95 -55.20
N ILE A 226 -1.84 4.98 -55.33
CA ILE A 226 -1.47 3.57 -55.52
C ILE A 226 -0.74 3.37 -56.86
N GLN A 227 -1.17 4.06 -57.92
CA GLN A 227 -0.52 4.03 -59.22
C GLN A 227 0.90 4.63 -59.20
N ASN A 228 1.15 5.66 -58.39
CA ASN A 228 2.50 6.17 -58.14
C ASN A 228 3.40 5.05 -57.58
N GLY A 229 2.97 4.38 -56.50
CA GLY A 229 3.71 3.29 -55.88
C GLY A 229 3.99 2.14 -56.85
N LEU A 230 2.98 1.71 -57.62
CA LEU A 230 3.17 0.71 -58.69
C LEU A 230 4.13 1.17 -59.80
N GLY A 231 4.06 2.44 -60.19
CA GLY A 231 4.98 3.04 -61.15
C GLY A 231 6.43 2.96 -60.67
N GLN A 232 6.65 3.23 -59.38
CA GLN A 232 7.96 3.08 -58.75
C GLN A 232 8.46 1.63 -58.80
N VAL A 233 7.60 0.65 -58.51
CA VAL A 233 7.95 -0.78 -58.61
C VAL A 233 8.26 -1.18 -60.06
N TYR A 234 7.46 -0.74 -61.04
CA TYR A 234 7.72 -1.02 -62.45
C TYR A 234 9.02 -0.42 -62.95
N LEU A 235 9.36 0.80 -62.50
CA LEU A 235 10.64 1.43 -62.80
C LEU A 235 11.81 0.62 -62.21
N ALA A 236 11.72 0.22 -60.94
CA ALA A 236 12.77 -0.53 -60.25
C ALA A 236 12.98 -1.94 -60.82
N THR A 237 11.91 -2.59 -61.30
CA THR A 237 11.95 -3.93 -61.91
C THR A 237 12.22 -3.93 -63.42
N GLY A 238 12.46 -2.76 -64.03
CA GLY A 238 12.79 -2.63 -65.45
C GLY A 238 11.61 -2.77 -66.41
N GLN A 239 10.38 -2.73 -65.91
CA GLN A 239 9.14 -2.81 -66.71
C GLN A 239 8.73 -1.43 -67.22
N TYR A 240 9.61 -0.78 -67.98
CA TYR A 240 9.49 0.64 -68.34
C TYR A 240 8.22 0.99 -69.13
N GLN A 241 7.78 0.13 -70.06
CA GLN A 241 6.57 0.39 -70.85
C GLN A 241 5.31 0.34 -69.97
N ALA A 242 5.23 -0.64 -69.06
CA ALA A 242 4.12 -0.75 -68.12
C ALA A 242 4.06 0.44 -67.15
N CYS A 243 5.23 0.93 -66.70
CA CYS A 243 5.34 2.15 -65.91
C CYS A 243 4.73 3.35 -66.65
N ILE A 244 5.14 3.57 -67.90
CA ILE A 244 4.67 4.69 -68.72
C ILE A 244 3.16 4.65 -68.92
N ASP A 245 2.60 3.48 -69.26
CA ASP A 245 1.18 3.34 -69.55
C ASP A 245 0.33 3.55 -68.28
N LEU A 246 0.78 3.03 -67.13
CA LEU A 246 0.12 3.24 -65.85
C LEU A 246 0.12 4.72 -65.43
N LEU A 247 1.30 5.36 -65.48
CA LEU A 247 1.48 6.72 -64.98
C LEU A 247 0.83 7.77 -65.89
N ARG A 248 0.61 7.46 -67.17
CA ARG A 248 -0.13 8.34 -68.09
C ARG A 248 -1.55 8.61 -67.62
N ASP A 249 -2.22 7.61 -67.06
CA ASP A 249 -3.58 7.77 -66.54
C ASP A 249 -3.58 8.47 -65.18
N ALA A 250 -2.61 8.16 -64.31
CA ALA A 250 -2.43 8.86 -63.03
C ALA A 250 -2.18 10.36 -63.23
N LEU A 251 -1.36 10.73 -64.22
CA LEU A 251 -1.01 12.13 -64.50
C LEU A 251 -2.22 12.97 -64.96
N LYS A 252 -3.20 12.37 -65.65
CA LYS A 252 -4.47 13.06 -65.99
C LYS A 252 -5.23 13.44 -64.73
N VAL A 253 -5.23 12.56 -63.72
CA VAL A 253 -5.87 12.83 -62.43
C VAL A 253 -5.14 13.96 -61.72
N VAL A 254 -3.81 13.94 -61.66
CA VAL A 254 -3.00 15.00 -61.04
C VAL A 254 -3.29 16.38 -61.66
N TYR A 255 -3.36 16.46 -62.99
CA TYR A 255 -3.68 17.74 -63.66
C TYR A 255 -5.11 18.22 -63.39
N ALA A 256 -6.06 17.29 -63.26
CA ALA A 256 -7.44 17.64 -62.95
C ALA A 256 -7.64 18.02 -61.48
N SER A 257 -6.87 17.42 -60.56
CA SER A 257 -6.97 17.65 -59.11
C SER A 257 -6.10 18.80 -58.60
N GLY A 258 -5.06 19.20 -59.34
CA GLY A 258 -4.13 20.25 -58.94
C GLY A 258 -3.13 19.81 -57.85
N GLU A 259 -2.89 18.52 -57.69
CA GLU A 259 -1.99 17.96 -56.68
C GLU A 259 -0.51 18.14 -57.08
N VAL A 260 0.02 19.35 -56.85
CA VAL A 260 1.34 19.80 -57.36
C VAL A 260 2.49 18.88 -56.92
N PHE A 261 2.41 18.27 -55.74
CA PHE A 261 3.44 17.33 -55.26
C PHE A 261 3.69 16.17 -56.23
N PHE A 262 2.64 15.58 -56.81
CA PHE A 262 2.80 14.46 -57.75
C PHE A 262 3.31 14.88 -59.14
N LEU A 263 3.42 16.18 -59.40
CA LEU A 263 4.02 16.72 -60.64
C LEU A 263 5.56 16.73 -60.62
N THR A 264 6.19 16.32 -59.51
CA THR A 264 7.63 16.05 -59.47
C THR A 264 7.92 14.55 -59.66
N GLU A 265 7.25 13.70 -58.88
CA GLU A 265 7.53 12.26 -58.85
C GLU A 265 7.10 11.51 -60.12
N LEU A 266 5.85 11.69 -60.59
CA LEU A 266 5.34 10.94 -61.75
C LEU A 266 6.13 11.27 -63.03
N PRO A 267 6.41 12.55 -63.35
CA PRO A 267 7.24 12.90 -64.49
C PRO A 267 8.67 12.38 -64.37
N GLU A 268 9.25 12.32 -63.17
CA GLU A 268 10.58 11.69 -62.98
C GLU A 268 10.56 10.22 -63.39
N TYR A 269 9.59 9.45 -62.90
CA TYR A 269 9.49 8.02 -63.20
C TYR A 269 9.24 7.76 -64.68
N MET A 270 8.41 8.60 -65.32
CA MET A 270 8.19 8.56 -66.76
C MET A 270 9.46 8.94 -67.54
N ALA A 271 10.17 10.01 -67.15
CA ALA A 271 11.40 10.44 -67.81
C ALA A 271 12.47 9.34 -67.79
N ARG A 272 12.68 8.72 -66.63
CA ARG A 272 13.62 7.60 -66.46
C ARG A 272 13.21 6.38 -67.29
N SER A 273 11.91 6.07 -67.33
CA SER A 273 11.38 4.97 -68.14
C SER A 273 11.56 5.21 -69.64
N TYR A 274 11.25 6.42 -70.14
CA TYR A 274 11.46 6.78 -71.55
C TYR A 274 12.94 6.77 -71.93
N ALA A 275 13.83 7.26 -71.04
CA ALA A 275 15.27 7.23 -71.27
C ALA A 275 15.79 5.79 -71.36
N ALA A 276 15.32 4.89 -70.50
CA ALA A 276 15.69 3.48 -70.52
C ALA A 276 15.22 2.75 -71.79
N LEU A 277 14.14 3.21 -72.43
CA LEU A 277 13.65 2.73 -73.72
C LEU A 277 14.30 3.43 -74.93
N GLY A 278 15.25 4.35 -74.71
CA GLY A 278 15.93 5.12 -75.77
C GLY A 278 15.09 6.25 -76.38
N GLN A 279 13.95 6.61 -75.78
CA GLN A 279 13.06 7.66 -76.25
C GLN A 279 13.41 9.02 -75.62
N TYR A 280 14.58 9.56 -75.99
CA TYR A 280 15.17 10.73 -75.33
C TYR A 280 14.35 12.02 -75.43
N ASP A 281 13.61 12.24 -76.53
CA ASP A 281 12.76 13.44 -76.67
C ASP A 281 11.63 13.46 -75.63
N SER A 282 10.99 12.31 -75.42
CA SER A 282 9.94 12.16 -74.40
C SER A 282 10.55 12.23 -73.00
N ALA A 283 11.71 11.60 -72.78
CA ALA A 283 12.42 11.67 -71.51
C ALA A 283 12.75 13.12 -71.12
N TYR A 284 13.28 13.92 -72.05
CA TYR A 284 13.60 15.32 -71.85
C TYR A 284 12.35 16.15 -71.50
N LYS A 285 11.24 15.94 -72.23
CA LYS A 285 9.97 16.63 -71.95
C LYS A 285 9.47 16.41 -70.51
N TYR A 286 9.47 15.16 -70.04
CA TYR A 286 9.02 14.87 -68.67
C TYR A 286 10.02 15.31 -67.61
N MET A 287 11.32 15.33 -67.94
CA MET A 287 12.36 15.92 -67.08
C MET A 287 12.18 17.44 -66.94
N GLU A 288 11.85 18.16 -68.01
CA GLU A 288 11.58 19.60 -67.98
C GLU A 288 10.36 19.92 -67.11
N ILE A 289 9.30 19.11 -67.22
CA ILE A 289 8.11 19.21 -66.36
C ILE A 289 8.51 19.02 -64.89
N ASN A 290 9.26 17.96 -64.57
CA ASN A 290 9.73 17.72 -63.21
C ASN A 290 10.55 18.90 -62.67
N SER A 291 11.53 19.39 -63.43
CA SER A 291 12.39 20.51 -63.04
C SER A 291 11.57 21.76 -62.74
N ARG A 292 10.59 22.09 -63.60
CA ARG A 292 9.74 23.28 -63.42
C ARG A 292 8.93 23.24 -62.12
N PHE A 293 8.39 22.08 -61.77
CA PHE A 293 7.59 21.93 -60.56
C PHE A 293 8.44 21.74 -59.31
N SER A 294 9.61 21.12 -59.42
CA SER A 294 10.59 21.04 -58.34
C SER A 294 11.00 22.45 -57.89
N ASP A 295 11.40 23.31 -58.82
CA ASP A 295 11.79 24.70 -58.51
C ASP A 295 10.64 25.53 -57.89
N SER A 296 9.38 25.19 -58.18
CA SER A 296 8.19 25.88 -57.63
C SER A 296 7.73 25.34 -56.28
N LEU A 297 8.05 24.08 -55.93
CA LEU A 297 7.73 23.44 -54.64
C LEU A 297 8.76 23.80 -53.57
N PHE A 298 10.02 24.00 -53.96
CA PHE A 298 11.11 24.46 -53.09
C PHE A 298 11.20 26.00 -53.09
N THR A 299 10.22 26.67 -52.47
CA THR A 299 10.37 28.10 -52.13
C THR A 299 11.20 28.26 -50.85
N GLU A 300 12.21 29.13 -50.89
CA GLU A 300 13.14 29.51 -49.80
C GLU A 300 12.45 29.81 -48.44
N ASP A 301 11.17 30.17 -48.45
CA ASP A 301 10.35 30.42 -47.25
C ASP A 301 9.97 29.14 -46.48
N GLN A 302 9.80 28.00 -47.16
CA GLN A 302 9.53 26.72 -46.47
C GLN A 302 10.80 26.20 -45.78
N ASP A 303 11.97 26.32 -46.43
CA ASP A 303 13.24 25.94 -45.81
C ASP A 303 13.59 26.86 -44.63
N LYS A 304 13.35 28.17 -44.74
CA LYS A 304 13.51 29.10 -43.59
C LYS A 304 12.54 28.78 -42.46
N ALA A 305 11.26 28.48 -42.76
CA ALA A 305 10.31 28.06 -41.75
C ALA A 305 10.70 26.72 -41.11
N LEU A 306 11.24 25.78 -41.88
CA LEU A 306 11.74 24.49 -41.42
C LEU A 306 12.98 24.65 -40.53
N GLU A 307 13.94 25.51 -40.93
CA GLU A 307 15.15 25.82 -40.15
C GLU A 307 14.82 26.58 -38.86
N GLU A 308 13.92 27.58 -38.91
CA GLU A 308 13.44 28.28 -37.71
C GLU A 308 12.70 27.34 -36.77
N MET A 309 11.88 26.44 -37.32
CA MET A 309 11.14 25.43 -36.55
C MET A 309 12.07 24.38 -35.96
N GLN A 310 13.10 23.92 -36.69
CA GLN A 310 14.14 23.03 -36.19
C GLN A 310 14.98 23.69 -35.09
N SER A 311 15.42 24.93 -35.30
CA SER A 311 16.21 25.69 -34.33
C SER A 311 15.43 25.94 -33.03
N LYS A 312 14.15 26.30 -33.14
CA LYS A 312 13.26 26.47 -31.99
C LYS A 312 12.99 25.14 -31.28
N TYR A 313 12.79 24.05 -32.03
CA TYR A 313 12.60 22.73 -31.47
C TYR A 313 13.84 22.20 -30.74
N GLU A 314 15.05 22.44 -31.28
CA GLU A 314 16.29 22.10 -30.59
C GLU A 314 16.45 22.88 -29.29
N SER A 315 16.03 24.14 -29.26
CA SER A 315 15.97 24.96 -28.04
C SER A 315 14.98 24.38 -27.03
N ASP A 316 13.74 24.10 -27.46
CA ASP A 316 12.69 23.55 -26.60
C ASP A 316 13.10 22.17 -26.04
N ARG A 317 13.78 21.34 -26.85
CA ARG A 317 14.34 20.04 -26.43
C ARG A 317 15.42 20.22 -25.36
N LYS A 318 16.31 21.19 -25.52
CA LYS A 318 17.34 21.52 -24.50
C LYS A 318 16.69 22.03 -23.23
N ASP A 319 15.68 22.88 -23.32
CA ASP A 319 14.95 23.41 -22.18
C ASP A 319 14.16 22.33 -21.44
N ALA A 320 13.53 21.40 -22.15
CA ALA A 320 12.85 20.25 -21.58
C ALA A 320 13.83 19.30 -20.86
N LEU A 321 15.01 19.04 -21.44
CA LEU A 321 16.07 18.25 -20.79
C LEU A 321 16.59 18.94 -19.53
N ILE A 322 16.79 20.25 -19.57
CA ILE A 322 17.21 21.04 -18.40
C ILE A 322 16.13 21.03 -17.32
N ALA A 323 14.85 21.17 -17.69
CA ALA A 323 13.72 21.10 -16.77
C ALA A 323 13.63 19.73 -16.10
N ARG A 324 13.79 18.64 -16.88
CA ARG A 324 13.85 17.27 -16.36
C ARG A 324 15.01 17.07 -15.39
N GLN A 325 16.22 17.50 -15.76
CA GLN A 325 17.39 17.42 -14.86
C GLN A 325 17.21 18.25 -13.59
N LYS A 326 16.59 19.44 -13.67
CA LYS A 326 16.26 20.25 -12.50
C LYS A 326 15.25 19.53 -11.60
N SER A 327 14.21 18.94 -12.18
CA SER A 327 13.18 18.20 -11.44
C SER A 327 13.77 16.97 -10.73
N GLU A 328 14.59 16.17 -11.43
CA GLU A 328 15.31 15.02 -10.85
C GLU A 328 16.24 15.44 -9.70
N ARG A 329 16.97 16.57 -9.85
CA ARG A 329 17.79 17.12 -8.75
C ARG A 329 16.96 17.59 -7.57
N ILE A 330 15.82 18.26 -7.80
CA ILE A 330 14.92 18.70 -6.74
C ILE A 330 14.37 17.49 -5.98
N TYR A 331 13.86 16.47 -6.68
CA TYR A 331 13.39 15.24 -6.04
C TYR A 331 14.51 14.57 -5.24
N GLY A 332 15.72 14.46 -5.78
CA GLY A 332 16.88 13.94 -5.05
C GLY A 332 17.19 14.71 -3.76
N ILE A 333 17.22 16.04 -3.81
CA ILE A 333 17.46 16.89 -2.63
C ILE A 333 16.34 16.72 -1.60
N THR A 334 15.07 16.73 -2.03
CA THR A 334 13.92 16.55 -1.12
C THR A 334 13.92 15.19 -0.44
N LEU A 335 14.29 14.12 -1.17
CA LEU A 335 14.41 12.77 -0.62
C LEU A 335 15.51 12.69 0.44
N ILE A 336 16.71 13.24 0.15
CA ILE A 336 17.82 13.29 1.11
C ILE A 336 17.40 14.08 2.36
N LEU A 337 16.73 15.22 2.20
CA LEU A 337 16.25 16.02 3.33
C LEU A 337 15.23 15.26 4.18
N ALA A 338 14.28 14.56 3.55
CA ALA A 338 13.28 13.74 4.25
C ALA A 338 13.93 12.60 5.04
N VAL A 339 14.93 11.91 4.45
CA VAL A 339 15.70 10.86 5.13
C VAL A 339 16.47 11.42 6.33
N CYS A 340 17.11 12.59 6.19
CA CYS A 340 17.82 13.25 7.29
C CYS A 340 16.89 13.66 8.43
N ILE A 341 15.70 14.20 8.13
CA ILE A 341 14.69 14.55 9.14
C ILE A 341 14.22 13.30 9.87
N LEU A 342 13.93 12.22 9.14
CA LEU A 342 13.50 10.95 9.73
C LEU A 342 14.60 10.37 10.64
N ALA A 343 15.86 10.35 10.19
CA ALA A 343 16.99 9.89 10.98
C ALA A 343 17.17 10.73 12.25
N PHE A 344 17.03 12.06 12.16
CA PHE A 344 17.10 12.95 13.32
C PHE A 344 15.97 12.67 14.32
N MET A 345 14.73 12.48 13.86
CA MET A 345 13.59 12.12 14.71
C MET A 345 13.81 10.79 15.43
N LEU A 346 14.30 9.77 14.72
CA LEU A 346 14.61 8.45 15.29
C LEU A 346 15.73 8.55 16.33
N TYR A 347 16.78 9.30 16.03
CA TYR A 347 17.89 9.52 16.97
C TYR A 347 17.44 10.24 18.24
N ARG A 348 16.59 11.27 18.12
CA ARG A 348 15.99 11.95 19.28
C ARG A 348 15.13 11.00 20.12
N ARG A 349 14.32 10.16 19.48
CA ARG A 349 13.53 9.13 20.18
C ARG A 349 14.41 8.12 20.91
N TYR A 350 15.49 7.66 20.27
CA TYR A 350 16.46 6.75 20.89
C TYR A 350 17.12 7.37 22.13
N LEU A 351 17.58 8.62 22.06
CA LEU A 351 18.20 9.32 23.18
C LEU A 351 17.24 9.50 24.37
N VAL A 352 15.98 9.89 24.11
CA VAL A 352 14.97 10.02 25.17
C VAL A 352 14.71 8.67 25.82
N LYS A 353 14.49 7.61 25.02
CA LYS A 353 14.24 6.25 25.53
C LYS A 353 15.40 5.75 26.40
N LYS A 354 16.65 5.98 25.99
CA LYS A 354 17.83 5.61 26.77
C LYS A 354 17.83 6.27 28.14
N ARG A 355 17.61 7.58 28.22
CA ARG A 355 17.55 8.32 29.49
C ARG A 355 16.40 7.84 30.38
N THR A 356 15.22 7.60 29.80
CA THR A 356 14.07 7.10 30.57
C THR A 356 14.36 5.74 31.17
N ASN A 357 15.00 4.83 30.43
CA ASN A 357 15.39 3.52 30.93
C ASN A 357 16.42 3.60 32.06
N GLU A 358 17.44 4.47 31.93
CA GLU A 358 18.44 4.69 32.98
C GLU A 358 17.79 5.21 34.28
N ILE A 359 16.88 6.19 34.17
CA ILE A 359 16.13 6.71 35.32
C ILE A 359 15.23 5.64 35.94
N LEU A 360 14.56 4.84 35.11
CA LEU A 360 13.67 3.78 35.59
C LEU A 360 14.45 2.70 36.34
N ASP A 361 15.61 2.31 35.82
CA ASP A 361 16.49 1.34 36.47
C ASP A 361 17.02 1.88 37.80
N GLN A 362 17.41 3.16 37.86
CA GLN A 362 17.80 3.80 39.11
C GLN A 362 16.65 3.80 40.13
N ARG A 363 15.41 4.14 39.71
CA ARG A 363 14.23 4.14 40.58
C ARG A 363 13.89 2.75 41.11
N ASN A 364 14.07 1.71 40.29
CA ASN A 364 13.84 0.33 40.72
C ASN A 364 14.88 -0.08 41.77
N ARG A 365 16.16 0.19 41.53
CA ARG A 365 17.23 -0.10 42.50
C ARG A 365 17.02 0.64 43.83
N GLU A 366 16.58 1.90 43.78
CA GLU A 366 16.23 2.67 44.98
C GLU A 366 15.07 2.03 45.75
N LYS A 367 14.01 1.58 45.06
CA LYS A 367 12.89 0.86 45.69
C LYS A 367 13.34 -0.44 46.35
N ASP A 368 14.14 -1.25 45.66
CA ASP A 368 14.61 -2.54 46.19
C ASP A 368 15.53 -2.37 47.40
N PHE A 369 16.34 -1.31 47.40
CA PHE A 369 17.14 -0.93 48.56
C PHE A 369 16.25 -0.50 49.75
N LEU A 370 15.25 0.36 49.51
CA LEU A 370 14.33 0.81 50.56
C LEU A 370 13.52 -0.33 51.17
N LEU A 371 13.05 -1.28 50.34
CA LEU A 371 12.32 -2.45 50.83
C LEU A 371 13.20 -3.31 51.75
N ARG A 372 14.44 -3.62 51.34
CA ARG A 372 15.39 -4.35 52.20
C ARG A 372 15.66 -3.63 53.51
N GLU A 373 15.87 -2.31 53.46
CA GLU A 373 16.10 -1.49 54.65
C GLU A 373 14.90 -1.52 55.61
N ILE A 374 13.66 -1.46 55.09
CA ILE A 374 12.44 -1.62 55.91
C ILE A 374 12.45 -2.97 56.62
N HIS A 375 12.73 -4.07 55.90
CA HIS A 375 12.74 -5.41 56.51
C HIS A 375 13.80 -5.54 57.60
N HIS A 376 15.01 -5.00 57.38
CA HIS A 376 16.05 -4.95 58.41
C HIS A 376 15.61 -4.15 59.63
N ARG A 377 14.95 -3.00 59.44
CA ARG A 377 14.43 -2.18 60.55
C ARG A 377 13.32 -2.87 61.32
N VAL A 378 12.39 -3.54 60.65
CA VAL A 378 11.33 -4.31 61.32
C VAL A 378 11.94 -5.41 62.18
N LYS A 379 12.92 -6.15 61.66
CA LYS A 379 13.67 -7.15 62.45
C LYS A 379 14.33 -6.52 63.69
N ASN A 380 15.06 -5.41 63.51
CA ASN A 380 15.73 -4.73 64.62
C ASN A 380 14.72 -4.21 65.67
N ASN A 381 13.58 -3.66 65.25
CA ASN A 381 12.55 -3.18 66.15
C ASN A 381 11.93 -4.31 66.98
N LEU A 382 11.64 -5.45 66.36
CA LEU A 382 11.11 -6.62 67.06
C LEU A 382 12.15 -7.19 68.05
N GLN A 383 13.44 -7.18 67.70
CA GLN A 383 14.51 -7.59 68.61
C GLN A 383 14.63 -6.66 69.83
N ILE A 384 14.63 -5.33 69.62
CA ILE A 384 14.66 -4.35 70.72
C ILE A 384 13.45 -4.53 71.63
N LEU A 385 12.27 -4.73 71.05
CA LEU A 385 11.03 -4.93 71.81
C LEU A 385 11.08 -6.21 72.65
N SER A 386 11.61 -7.31 72.11
CA SER A 386 11.83 -8.54 72.87
C SER A 386 12.81 -8.32 74.05
N SER A 387 13.92 -7.61 73.83
CA SER A 387 14.88 -7.29 74.89
C SER A 387 14.29 -6.40 75.99
N LEU A 388 13.48 -5.41 75.62
CA LEU A 388 12.77 -4.55 76.60
C LEU A 388 11.76 -5.34 77.43
N LEU A 389 11.00 -6.24 76.80
CA LEU A 389 10.08 -7.12 77.51
C LEU A 389 10.83 -8.08 78.45
N ASN A 390 12.00 -8.59 78.04
CA ASN A 390 12.85 -9.40 78.91
C ASN A 390 13.30 -8.63 80.15
N LEU A 391 13.86 -7.43 79.97
CA LEU A 391 14.29 -6.58 81.07
C LEU A 391 13.10 -6.22 81.98
N GLN A 392 11.93 -5.90 81.41
CA GLN A 392 10.74 -5.62 82.22
C GLN A 392 10.29 -6.82 83.05
N SER A 393 10.37 -8.04 82.50
CA SER A 393 9.99 -9.26 83.24
C SER A 393 10.84 -9.49 84.49
N GLU A 394 12.12 -9.10 84.48
CA GLU A 394 13.04 -9.25 85.61
C GLU A 394 12.66 -8.38 86.84
N TYR A 395 11.92 -7.28 86.64
CA TYR A 395 11.50 -6.37 87.71
C TYR A 395 10.09 -6.62 88.24
N ILE A 396 9.33 -7.53 87.63
CA ILE A 396 7.95 -7.82 88.03
C ILE A 396 7.95 -8.87 89.15
N LYS A 397 7.43 -8.50 90.32
CA LYS A 397 7.33 -9.40 91.50
C LYS A 397 6.12 -10.32 91.46
N ASP A 398 5.08 -9.94 90.73
CA ASP A 398 3.87 -10.75 90.57
C ASP A 398 4.12 -11.83 89.51
N GLU A 399 4.06 -13.10 89.91
CA GLU A 399 4.37 -14.24 89.06
C GLU A 399 3.43 -14.35 87.85
N ASN A 400 2.14 -13.99 88.00
CA ASN A 400 1.18 -14.01 86.91
C ASN A 400 1.46 -12.90 85.90
N ALA A 401 1.80 -11.70 86.37
CA ALA A 401 2.18 -10.58 85.50
C ALA A 401 3.53 -10.83 84.80
N SER A 402 4.50 -11.44 85.48
CA SER A 402 5.79 -11.81 84.88
C SER A 402 5.61 -12.85 83.79
N ASN A 403 4.81 -13.90 84.04
CA ASN A 403 4.47 -14.92 83.05
C ASN A 403 3.75 -14.34 81.82
N ALA A 404 2.86 -13.35 82.01
CA ALA A 404 2.19 -12.67 80.91
C ALA A 404 3.17 -11.86 80.03
N ILE A 405 4.16 -11.19 80.62
CA ILE A 405 5.21 -10.47 79.88
C ILE A 405 6.16 -11.44 79.17
N MET A 406 6.54 -12.55 79.82
CA MET A 406 7.33 -13.61 79.17
C MET A 406 6.59 -14.23 77.97
N GLU A 407 5.27 -14.39 78.07
CA GLU A 407 4.44 -14.85 76.96
C GLU A 407 4.42 -13.82 75.81
N GLY A 408 4.28 -12.52 76.12
CA GLY A 408 4.39 -11.45 75.15
C GLY A 408 5.77 -11.41 74.47
N ARG A 409 6.85 -11.61 75.23
CA ARG A 409 8.23 -11.68 74.73
C ARG A 409 8.40 -12.83 73.74
N ASN A 410 7.99 -14.04 74.11
CA ASN A 410 8.13 -15.22 73.25
C ASN A 410 7.35 -15.05 71.94
N ARG A 411 6.18 -14.41 71.97
CA ARG A 411 5.42 -14.06 70.76
C ARG A 411 6.16 -13.09 69.84
N VAL A 412 6.74 -12.04 70.40
CA VAL A 412 7.52 -11.05 69.64
C VAL A 412 8.75 -11.71 69.01
N GLN A 413 9.38 -12.64 69.74
CA GLN A 413 10.51 -13.41 69.24
C GLN A 413 10.09 -14.34 68.08
N SER A 414 8.97 -15.06 68.20
CA SER A 414 8.41 -15.86 67.11
C SER A 414 8.03 -15.00 65.89
N MET A 415 7.46 -13.80 66.10
CA MET A 415 7.18 -12.85 65.01
C MET A 415 8.46 -12.37 64.32
N ALA A 416 9.52 -12.08 65.08
CA ALA A 416 10.82 -11.68 64.53
C ALA A 416 11.44 -12.81 63.68
N PHE A 417 11.34 -14.05 64.17
CA PHE A 417 11.81 -15.23 63.46
C PHE A 417 11.03 -15.48 62.17
N ILE A 418 9.69 -15.43 62.23
CA ILE A 418 8.81 -15.53 61.07
C ILE A 418 9.17 -14.45 60.04
N HIS A 419 9.29 -13.20 60.47
CA HIS A 419 9.65 -12.09 59.59
C HIS A 419 11.04 -12.29 58.96
N GLN A 420 12.01 -12.83 59.70
CA GLN A 420 13.32 -13.16 59.14
C GLN A 420 13.19 -14.23 58.04
N GLN A 421 12.51 -15.34 58.29
CA GLN A 421 12.40 -16.42 57.30
C GLN A 421 11.70 -16.00 56.02
N LEU A 422 10.69 -15.12 56.12
CA LEU A 422 9.92 -14.63 54.97
C LEU A 422 10.71 -13.71 54.03
N TYR A 423 11.71 -12.99 54.54
CA TYR A 423 12.43 -11.95 53.80
C TYR A 423 13.95 -12.19 53.69
N SER A 424 14.42 -13.40 54.00
CA SER A 424 15.84 -13.77 53.90
C SER A 424 16.31 -14.16 52.49
N HIS A 425 15.38 -14.40 51.54
CA HIS A 425 15.69 -14.82 50.17
C HIS A 425 15.37 -13.70 49.16
N GLU A 426 16.15 -13.60 48.08
CA GLU A 426 16.08 -12.53 47.06
C GLU A 426 14.77 -12.50 46.24
N ASN A 427 13.86 -13.48 46.41
CA ASN A 427 12.57 -13.54 45.73
C ASN A 427 11.41 -13.29 46.70
N VAL A 428 10.90 -12.05 46.70
CA VAL A 428 9.88 -11.52 47.63
C VAL A 428 8.45 -11.98 47.29
N THR A 429 8.26 -12.77 46.24
CA THR A 429 6.93 -13.04 45.68
C THR A 429 6.18 -14.21 46.30
N GLY A 430 6.85 -15.12 47.04
CA GLY A 430 6.21 -16.30 47.62
C GLY A 430 7.02 -17.02 48.69
N VAL A 431 6.32 -17.78 49.54
CA VAL A 431 6.86 -18.47 50.73
C VAL A 431 6.68 -19.97 50.58
N ASP A 432 7.78 -20.73 50.55
CA ASP A 432 7.73 -22.19 50.63
C ASP A 432 7.25 -22.62 52.02
N MET A 433 5.99 -23.06 52.11
CA MET A 433 5.37 -23.42 53.38
C MET A 433 5.98 -24.66 54.02
N ARG A 434 6.56 -25.58 53.24
CA ARG A 434 7.22 -26.76 53.78
C ARG A 434 8.49 -26.36 54.50
N GLN A 435 9.37 -25.60 53.85
CA GLN A 435 10.58 -25.10 54.50
C GLN A 435 10.22 -24.21 55.68
N TYR A 436 9.31 -23.26 55.49
CA TYR A 436 8.93 -22.29 56.50
C TYR A 436 8.37 -22.91 57.78
N LEU A 437 7.38 -23.81 57.69
CA LEU A 437 6.78 -24.42 58.89
C LEU A 437 7.67 -25.45 59.55
N THR A 438 8.53 -26.15 58.80
CA THR A 438 9.51 -27.06 59.40
C THR A 438 10.50 -26.30 60.28
N VAL A 439 11.11 -25.23 59.75
CA VAL A 439 12.07 -24.43 60.55
C VAL A 439 11.36 -23.73 61.73
N LEU A 440 10.08 -23.36 61.59
CA LEU A 440 9.29 -22.86 62.72
C LEU A 440 9.07 -23.93 63.80
N CYS A 441 8.74 -25.17 63.42
CA CYS A 441 8.58 -26.27 64.36
C CYS A 441 9.90 -26.57 65.10
N ASP A 442 11.02 -26.60 64.38
CA ASP A 442 12.35 -26.81 64.95
C ASP A 442 12.70 -25.70 65.95
N HIS A 443 12.45 -24.44 65.59
CA HIS A 443 12.71 -23.30 66.47
C HIS A 443 11.88 -23.36 67.76
N LEU A 444 10.62 -23.80 67.68
CA LEU A 444 9.74 -23.94 68.84
C LEU A 444 10.12 -25.14 69.70
N HIS A 445 10.60 -26.22 69.10
CA HIS A 445 11.19 -27.33 69.82
C HIS A 445 12.38 -26.84 70.66
N ASP A 446 13.33 -26.13 70.06
CA ASP A 446 14.53 -25.62 70.76
C ASP A 446 14.19 -24.59 71.85
N SER A 447 13.15 -23.77 71.65
CA SER A 447 12.84 -22.64 72.55
C SER A 447 12.05 -23.04 73.79
N PHE A 448 11.31 -24.15 73.75
CA PHE A 448 10.36 -24.53 74.81
C PHE A 448 10.64 -25.89 75.46
N THR A 449 11.61 -26.66 74.95
CA THR A 449 11.93 -27.98 75.49
C THR A 449 13.18 -27.91 76.36
N ASP A 450 13.00 -27.95 77.69
CA ASP A 450 14.10 -28.08 78.66
C ASP A 450 14.79 -29.45 78.53
N GLU A 451 16.05 -29.57 78.98
CA GLU A 451 16.85 -30.84 79.01
C GLU A 451 16.15 -32.03 79.72
N LYS A 452 15.00 -31.81 80.38
CA LYS A 452 14.24 -32.81 81.14
C LYS A 452 12.93 -33.27 80.48
N LYS A 453 12.47 -32.65 79.38
CA LYS A 453 11.28 -33.08 78.63
C LYS A 453 11.66 -33.45 77.20
N TYR A 454 11.07 -34.49 76.64
CA TYR A 454 11.29 -34.95 75.27
C TYR A 454 9.98 -34.87 74.48
N ILE A 455 9.62 -33.66 74.03
CA ILE A 455 8.43 -33.43 73.20
C ILE A 455 8.88 -33.33 71.74
N ASP A 456 8.56 -34.34 70.93
CA ASP A 456 8.87 -34.35 69.51
C ASP A 456 7.84 -33.55 68.71
N ILE A 457 8.27 -32.73 67.75
CA ILE A 457 7.38 -31.94 66.89
C ILE A 457 7.56 -32.41 65.45
N VAL A 458 6.54 -33.08 64.92
CA VAL A 458 6.57 -33.68 63.58
C VAL A 458 5.72 -32.86 62.62
N SER A 459 6.29 -32.44 61.50
CA SER A 459 5.60 -31.68 60.46
C SER A 459 5.33 -32.54 59.20
N ASP A 460 4.12 -32.43 58.66
CA ASP A 460 3.67 -33.07 57.41
C ASP A 460 3.02 -32.02 56.51
N ILE A 461 3.86 -31.34 55.72
CA ILE A 461 3.47 -30.18 54.91
C ILE A 461 3.46 -30.56 53.42
N ARG A 462 2.26 -30.56 52.84
CA ARG A 462 1.96 -31.02 51.48
C ARG A 462 1.43 -29.89 50.60
N ILE A 463 1.98 -28.70 50.78
CA ILE A 463 1.67 -27.51 49.99
C ILE A 463 2.98 -26.78 49.62
N GLY A 464 3.01 -26.15 48.45
CA GLY A 464 4.16 -25.42 47.93
C GLY A 464 4.19 -23.95 48.37
N PHE A 465 4.39 -23.05 47.40
CA PHE A 465 4.50 -21.62 47.66
C PHE A 465 3.14 -20.95 47.89
N VAL A 466 3.04 -20.14 48.94
CA VAL A 466 1.91 -19.24 49.19
C VAL A 466 2.38 -17.79 49.27
N ASP A 467 1.48 -16.84 49.08
CA ASP A 467 1.79 -15.42 49.26
C ASP A 467 2.05 -15.06 50.74
N VAL A 468 2.79 -13.97 50.96
CA VAL A 468 3.17 -13.52 52.31
C VAL A 468 1.95 -13.18 53.18
N GLU A 469 0.84 -12.71 52.58
CA GLU A 469 -0.38 -12.39 53.32
C GLU A 469 -1.05 -13.62 53.94
N THR A 470 -0.86 -14.79 53.32
CA THR A 470 -1.34 -16.09 53.84
C THR A 470 -0.32 -16.72 54.80
N ALA A 471 0.97 -16.66 54.49
CA ALA A 471 2.02 -17.32 55.28
C ALA A 471 2.11 -16.79 56.72
N ILE A 472 2.04 -15.46 56.91
CA ILE A 472 2.18 -14.83 58.23
C ILE A 472 1.07 -15.30 59.20
N PRO A 473 -0.23 -15.21 58.88
CA PRO A 473 -1.28 -15.71 59.76
C PRO A 473 -1.15 -17.20 60.08
N LEU A 474 -0.76 -18.04 59.09
CA LEU A 474 -0.60 -19.47 59.31
C LEU A 474 0.52 -19.79 60.30
N GLY A 475 1.70 -19.17 60.14
CA GLY A 475 2.81 -19.35 61.07
C GLY A 475 2.47 -18.91 62.49
N LEU A 476 1.73 -17.82 62.66
CA LEU A 476 1.27 -17.36 63.97
C LEU A 476 0.24 -18.31 64.61
N ILE A 477 -0.72 -18.82 63.82
CA ILE A 477 -1.68 -19.81 64.31
C ILE A 477 -0.95 -21.08 64.77
N VAL A 478 -0.02 -21.60 63.96
CA VAL A 478 0.78 -22.78 64.31
C VAL A 478 1.59 -22.54 65.57
N ASN A 479 2.24 -21.38 65.68
CA ASN A 479 3.00 -20.99 66.87
C ASN A 479 2.13 -21.04 68.14
N GLU A 480 0.94 -20.45 68.12
CA GLU A 480 0.05 -20.45 69.29
C GLU A 480 -0.47 -21.85 69.62
N LEU A 481 -0.83 -22.66 68.62
CA LEU A 481 -1.32 -24.02 68.81
C LEU A 481 -0.24 -24.95 69.41
N ILE A 482 0.99 -24.89 68.91
CA ILE A 482 2.13 -25.64 69.46
C ILE A 482 2.44 -25.15 70.88
N THR A 483 2.52 -23.83 71.10
CA THR A 483 2.80 -23.25 72.42
C THR A 483 1.75 -23.69 73.44
N ASN A 484 0.48 -23.69 73.07
CA ASN A 484 -0.61 -24.19 73.93
C ASN A 484 -0.45 -25.69 74.23
N SER A 485 -0.12 -26.49 73.22
CA SER A 485 0.11 -27.93 73.38
C SER A 485 1.25 -28.20 74.38
N ILE A 486 2.39 -27.53 74.24
CA ILE A 486 3.54 -27.67 75.15
C ILE A 486 3.17 -27.26 76.59
N LYS A 487 2.47 -26.12 76.75
CA LYS A 487 2.11 -25.59 78.08
C LYS A 487 1.07 -26.44 78.80
N TYR A 488 0.09 -26.99 78.10
CA TYR A 488 -1.11 -27.57 78.71
C TYR A 488 -1.19 -29.08 78.58
N ALA A 489 -0.79 -29.66 77.44
CA ALA A 489 -1.02 -31.08 77.15
C ALA A 489 -0.02 -32.02 77.88
N PHE A 490 1.19 -31.52 78.17
CA PHE A 490 2.30 -32.31 78.73
C PHE A 490 2.73 -31.86 80.15
N LYS A 491 1.79 -31.38 80.97
CA LYS A 491 2.11 -30.94 82.35
C LYS A 491 2.58 -32.07 83.27
N ARG A 492 2.08 -33.29 83.07
CA ARG A 492 2.36 -34.48 83.90
C ARG A 492 3.13 -35.58 83.18
N ARG A 493 3.61 -35.28 81.97
CA ARG A 493 4.31 -36.23 81.10
C ARG A 493 5.57 -35.56 80.57
N ASP A 494 6.68 -36.28 80.65
CA ASP A 494 7.99 -35.77 80.19
C ASP A 494 8.31 -36.22 78.77
N GLN A 495 7.38 -36.90 78.09
CA GLN A 495 7.52 -37.32 76.69
C GLN A 495 6.21 -37.11 75.94
N GLY A 496 6.26 -36.77 74.66
CA GLY A 496 5.05 -36.57 73.85
C GLY A 496 5.37 -36.24 72.40
N THR A 497 4.33 -36.17 71.58
CA THR A 497 4.44 -35.82 70.17
C THR A 497 3.36 -34.81 69.80
N ILE A 498 3.78 -33.74 69.12
CA ILE A 498 2.89 -32.78 68.48
C ILE A 498 3.04 -32.96 66.97
N LYS A 499 1.94 -33.23 66.28
CA LYS A 499 1.91 -33.34 64.82
C LYS A 499 1.26 -32.11 64.20
N VAL A 500 1.98 -31.47 63.28
CA VAL A 500 1.49 -30.35 62.47
C VAL A 500 1.30 -30.86 61.03
N SER A 501 0.14 -30.64 60.45
CA SER A 501 -0.17 -31.06 59.08
C SER A 501 -0.85 -29.96 58.31
N LEU A 502 -0.39 -29.71 57.08
CA LEU A 502 -0.96 -28.69 56.20
C LEU A 502 -1.07 -29.24 54.78
N TRP A 503 -2.28 -29.25 54.23
CA TRP A 503 -2.55 -29.73 52.87
C TRP A 503 -3.76 -29.03 52.27
N GLN A 504 -3.91 -29.11 50.95
CA GLN A 504 -5.12 -28.69 50.25
C GLN A 504 -6.06 -29.89 50.11
N ASN A 505 -7.33 -29.74 50.50
CA ASN A 505 -8.34 -30.79 50.32
C ASN A 505 -8.93 -30.78 48.90
N ASP A 506 -9.75 -31.77 48.58
CA ASP A 506 -10.41 -31.91 47.26
C ASP A 506 -11.39 -30.77 46.92
N HIS A 507 -11.73 -29.93 47.90
CA HIS A 507 -12.60 -28.75 47.73
C HIS A 507 -11.81 -27.45 47.55
N ASN A 508 -10.50 -27.53 47.27
CA ASN A 508 -9.60 -26.37 47.18
C ASN A 508 -9.62 -25.49 48.44
N GLN A 509 -9.73 -26.11 49.61
CA GLN A 509 -9.56 -25.42 50.88
C GLN A 509 -8.24 -25.83 51.50
N LEU A 510 -7.56 -24.86 52.12
CA LEU A 510 -6.35 -25.13 52.87
C LEU A 510 -6.70 -25.67 54.26
N VAL A 511 -6.19 -26.84 54.60
CA VAL A 511 -6.51 -27.51 55.87
C VAL A 511 -5.26 -27.58 56.73
N LEU A 512 -5.28 -26.88 57.87
CA LEU A 512 -4.28 -26.97 58.93
C LEU A 512 -4.83 -27.87 60.05
N VAL A 513 -4.03 -28.85 60.47
CA VAL A 513 -4.32 -29.68 61.64
C VAL A 513 -3.12 -29.71 62.56
N VAL A 514 -3.34 -29.41 63.84
CA VAL A 514 -2.35 -29.59 64.91
C VAL A 514 -2.94 -30.55 65.93
N VAL A 515 -2.20 -31.62 66.24
CA VAL A 515 -2.62 -32.67 67.18
C VAL A 515 -1.52 -32.91 68.20
N ASP A 516 -1.88 -32.94 69.48
CA ASP A 516 -1.02 -33.47 70.55
C ASP A 516 -1.55 -34.80 71.09
N ASP A 517 -0.65 -35.62 71.66
CA ASP A 517 -0.97 -36.88 72.34
C ASP A 517 -1.00 -36.74 73.88
N GLY A 518 -1.23 -35.53 74.39
CA GLY A 518 -1.24 -35.24 75.82
C GLY A 518 -2.57 -35.56 76.51
N GLU A 519 -2.68 -35.17 77.79
CA GLU A 519 -3.92 -35.36 78.56
C GLU A 519 -5.01 -34.39 78.05
N GLY A 520 -5.94 -34.91 77.23
CA GLY A 520 -7.05 -34.17 76.61
C GLY A 520 -8.13 -33.69 77.59
N THR A 521 -7.74 -32.98 78.64
CA THR A 521 -8.65 -32.62 79.73
C THR A 521 -9.42 -31.34 79.41
N LEU A 522 -10.74 -31.47 79.22
CA LEU A 522 -11.69 -30.45 79.63
C LEU A 522 -11.57 -30.27 81.15
N SER A 523 -11.03 -29.14 81.62
CA SER A 523 -11.46 -28.66 82.92
C SER A 523 -12.91 -28.19 82.76
N ASN A 524 -13.86 -29.00 83.25
CA ASN A 524 -15.19 -28.53 83.55
C ASN A 524 -15.06 -27.33 84.52
N GLY A 525 -15.26 -26.10 84.01
CA GLY A 525 -15.40 -24.91 84.86
C GLY A 525 -14.42 -23.75 84.65
N ALA A 526 -13.97 -23.47 83.43
CA ALA A 526 -13.41 -22.14 83.10
C ALA A 526 -14.11 -21.51 81.88
N LYS A 527 -15.42 -21.26 82.00
CA LYS A 527 -16.02 -20.09 81.37
C LYS A 527 -15.68 -18.90 82.27
N GLU A 528 -14.48 -18.36 82.12
CA GLU A 528 -14.10 -16.99 82.50
C GLU A 528 -12.64 -16.74 82.10
N GLY A 529 -12.46 -15.84 81.12
CA GLY A 529 -11.17 -15.41 80.58
C GLY A 529 -10.78 -16.13 79.29
N SER A 530 -11.15 -15.57 78.12
CA SER A 530 -10.49 -15.94 76.87
C SER A 530 -8.98 -15.73 77.05
N SER A 531 -8.17 -16.76 76.81
CA SER A 531 -6.73 -16.53 76.74
C SER A 531 -6.47 -15.78 75.45
N PHE A 532 -5.61 -14.75 75.50
CA PHE A 532 -5.28 -13.93 74.34
C PHE A 532 -4.87 -14.78 73.11
N GLY A 533 -4.20 -15.92 73.34
CA GLY A 533 -3.84 -16.86 72.26
C GLY A 533 -5.05 -17.47 71.54
N THR A 534 -6.13 -17.81 72.25
CA THR A 534 -7.37 -18.31 71.62
C THR A 534 -8.07 -17.24 70.79
N ASP A 535 -8.09 -15.99 71.25
CA ASP A 535 -8.62 -14.85 70.51
C ASP A 535 -7.77 -14.56 69.26
N LEU A 536 -6.44 -14.68 69.36
CA LEU A 536 -5.53 -14.51 68.23
C LEU A 536 -5.77 -15.56 67.15
N ILE A 537 -5.91 -16.83 67.52
CA ILE A 537 -6.24 -17.91 66.58
C ILE A 537 -7.58 -17.62 65.88
N ALA A 538 -8.59 -17.15 66.62
CA ALA A 538 -9.90 -16.80 66.04
C ALA A 538 -9.82 -15.61 65.06
N ILE A 539 -9.09 -14.55 65.42
CA ILE A 539 -8.92 -13.35 64.57
C ILE A 539 -8.16 -13.70 63.28
N LEU A 540 -7.04 -14.41 63.41
CA LEU A 540 -6.22 -14.80 62.25
C LEU A 540 -6.95 -15.80 61.36
N SER A 541 -7.68 -16.74 61.95
CA SER A 541 -8.53 -17.66 61.19
C SER A 541 -9.61 -16.89 60.43
N LYS A 542 -10.29 -15.93 61.07
CA LYS A 542 -11.29 -15.09 60.40
C LYS A 542 -10.71 -14.27 59.25
N LYS A 543 -9.48 -13.76 59.37
CA LYS A 543 -8.78 -13.04 58.29
C LYS A 543 -8.63 -13.90 57.02
N LEU A 544 -8.36 -15.19 57.20
CA LEU A 544 -8.26 -16.19 56.13
C LEU A 544 -9.60 -16.90 55.83
N LYS A 545 -10.72 -16.39 56.34
CA LYS A 545 -12.06 -17.02 56.24
C LYS A 545 -12.04 -18.50 56.69
N GLY A 546 -11.38 -18.77 57.80
CA GLY A 546 -11.18 -20.09 58.36
C GLY A 546 -12.30 -20.55 59.29
N GLN A 547 -12.66 -21.83 59.23
CA GLN A 547 -13.56 -22.51 60.16
C GLN A 547 -12.76 -23.43 61.09
N ILE A 548 -12.93 -23.26 62.40
CA ILE A 548 -12.20 -24.00 63.45
C ILE A 548 -13.09 -25.13 63.98
N SER A 549 -12.51 -26.32 64.13
CA SER A 549 -13.11 -27.48 64.78
C SER A 549 -12.11 -28.13 65.72
N THR A 550 -12.57 -28.65 66.86
CA THR A 550 -11.72 -29.31 67.85
C THR A 550 -12.24 -30.71 68.20
N ASP A 551 -11.33 -31.65 68.41
CA ASP A 551 -11.61 -33.02 68.84
C ASP A 551 -10.70 -33.37 70.02
N THR A 552 -11.27 -33.95 71.08
CA THR A 552 -10.58 -34.29 72.34
C THR A 552 -10.55 -35.79 72.63
N SER A 553 -10.92 -36.63 71.65
CA SER A 553 -11.09 -38.08 71.83
C SER A 553 -9.77 -38.85 72.03
N LYS A 554 -8.64 -38.38 71.47
CA LYS A 554 -7.30 -38.97 71.59
C LYS A 554 -6.24 -37.86 71.64
N GLY A 555 -6.11 -37.21 72.80
CA GLY A 555 -5.33 -35.98 72.97
C GLY A 555 -6.15 -34.74 72.59
N TYR A 556 -5.52 -33.65 72.17
CA TYR A 556 -6.23 -32.46 71.69
C TYR A 556 -5.89 -32.17 70.22
N SER A 557 -6.91 -32.18 69.36
CA SER A 557 -6.79 -31.91 67.93
C SER A 557 -7.52 -30.63 67.57
N THR A 558 -6.80 -29.70 66.93
CA THR A 558 -7.39 -28.50 66.32
C THR A 558 -7.29 -28.61 64.80
N ARG A 559 -8.42 -28.55 64.11
CA ARG A 559 -8.50 -28.51 62.64
C ARG A 559 -9.09 -27.18 62.20
N ILE A 560 -8.39 -26.48 61.32
CA ILE A 560 -8.81 -25.22 60.73
C ILE A 560 -8.81 -25.35 59.21
N THR A 561 -9.93 -25.00 58.58
CA THR A 561 -10.09 -25.05 57.12
C THR A 561 -10.28 -23.64 56.59
N PHE A 562 -9.42 -23.18 55.68
CA PHE A 562 -9.38 -21.80 55.17
C PHE A 562 -9.85 -21.72 53.71
N ASP A 563 -10.77 -20.79 53.46
CA ASP A 563 -11.30 -20.50 52.12
C ASP A 563 -10.52 -19.40 51.38
N ARG A 564 -9.73 -18.58 52.09
CA ARG A 564 -8.97 -17.47 51.51
C ARG A 564 -7.47 -17.69 51.68
N TYR A 565 -6.83 -18.18 50.62
CA TYR A 565 -5.38 -18.30 50.47
C TYR A 565 -5.00 -18.16 49.00
N GLN A 566 -3.74 -17.81 48.71
CA GLN A 566 -3.22 -17.73 47.35
C GLN A 566 -2.02 -18.66 47.16
N LEU A 567 -2.20 -19.67 46.31
CA LEU A 567 -1.13 -20.53 45.81
C LEU A 567 -0.39 -19.85 44.67
N LEU A 568 0.93 -20.03 44.63
CA LEU A 568 1.80 -19.51 43.59
C LEU A 568 2.33 -20.68 42.77
N GLU A 569 1.62 -21.04 41.69
CA GLU A 569 1.81 -22.30 40.97
C GLU A 569 3.05 -22.36 40.04
N ASN A 570 3.86 -21.30 39.94
CA ASN A 570 5.01 -21.25 39.01
C ASN A 570 6.23 -20.51 39.61
N MET A 571 6.76 -21.00 40.73
CA MET A 571 8.06 -20.54 41.25
C MET A 571 9.10 -21.65 40.99
N PRO A 572 10.26 -21.33 40.38
CA PRO A 572 11.29 -22.34 40.12
C PRO A 572 11.79 -22.93 41.45
N THR A 573 11.79 -24.26 41.53
CA THR A 573 12.45 -25.04 42.60
C THR A 573 13.95 -24.81 42.62
#